data_AF-A0A2T3W9L6-F1
#
_entry.id   AF-A0A2T3W9L6-F1
#
_cell.length_a   1.000
_cell.length_b   1.000
_cell.length_c   1.000
_cell.angle_alpha   90.00
_cell.angle_beta   90.00
_cell.angle_gamma   90.00
#
_symmetry.space_group_name_H-M   'P 1'
#
loop_
_entity.id
_entity.type
_entity.pdbx_description
1 polymer ?
#
loop_
_entity_poly.entity_id
_entity_poly.type
_entity_poly.pdbx_seq_one_letter_code
_entity_poly.pdbx_strand_id
1 'polypeptide(L)'
;METSIWKIGQTVEKIPFIPLALESELQAALEQNLGILNPGLMLIGRQVRTENNKFIDLLAIDSEGHLHVIELKRGLTPRDVVAQALDYAAWVRKLGHEDVGRIYGENHAGASFADGFRDTFDAAVPETLNASHQLTIVASDIDPSTERIVQYLVDYGVPINVAFFRHFTAAGSAFLVRSWLIDPDEAAERVERRDSNKKQQPWNGQDYYVAFREEQWRSWDDAVKYGFLSAGRGKKYTRLLEGLQPGRRVAAYIPKVGYVGVGTVTSVATPMKDFPFLLDGQVQQASALTFSAPEALHDLDDPDLSEWLVGVSWHQTVPKHGALAGGNLFSNQNIVCRLRDQGTLDALAKHFPKAFQDASSAGGTP
;
A
#
# COMPACT_ATOMS: atom_id res chain seq x y z
N MET A 1 19.13 -7.72 9.14
CA MET A 1 19.85 -6.48 8.73
C MET A 1 20.02 -5.54 9.92
N GLU A 2 21.17 -4.86 10.06
CA GLU A 2 21.36 -3.84 11.09
C GLU A 2 20.92 -2.45 10.57
N THR A 3 19.83 -1.91 11.11
CA THR A 3 19.36 -0.55 10.79
C THR A 3 19.83 0.43 11.87
N SER A 4 20.49 1.53 11.44
CA SER A 4 20.95 2.63 12.30
C SER A 4 20.38 3.96 11.81
N ILE A 5 19.92 4.82 12.73
CA ILE A 5 19.54 6.21 12.43
C ILE A 5 20.66 7.14 12.91
N TRP A 6 21.00 8.12 12.06
CA TRP A 6 21.94 9.18 12.38
C TRP A 6 21.25 10.53 12.29
N LYS A 7 21.43 11.37 13.30
CA LYS A 7 21.03 12.78 13.25
C LYS A 7 22.18 13.59 12.64
N ILE A 8 21.91 14.29 11.55
CA ILE A 8 22.87 15.22 10.92
C ILE A 8 22.48 16.64 11.32
N GLY A 9 23.31 17.28 12.14
CA GLY A 9 23.18 18.69 12.54
C GLY A 9 24.53 19.39 12.47
N GLN A 10 24.88 20.19 13.49
CA GLN A 10 26.25 20.70 13.65
C GLN A 10 27.27 19.57 13.87
N THR A 11 26.80 18.47 14.48
CA THR A 11 27.51 17.21 14.68
C THR A 11 26.73 16.07 14.02
N VAL A 12 27.42 14.99 13.64
CA VAL A 12 26.80 13.74 13.19
C VAL A 12 26.73 12.80 14.38
N GLU A 13 25.52 12.48 14.83
CA GLU A 13 25.28 11.70 16.05
C GLU A 13 24.47 10.44 15.74
N LYS A 14 24.96 9.27 16.17
CA LYS A 14 24.18 8.02 16.07
C LYS A 14 23.07 8.08 17.11
N ILE A 15 21.82 7.94 16.67
CA ILE A 15 20.69 7.86 17.59
C ILE A 15 20.70 6.45 18.20
N PRO A 16 20.72 6.33 19.54
CA PRO A 16 20.76 5.01 20.17
C PRO A 16 19.49 4.25 19.84
N PHE A 17 19.66 3.00 19.44
CA PHE A 17 18.57 2.04 19.44
C PHE A 17 18.16 1.76 20.87
N ILE A 18 16.89 1.96 21.18
CA ILE A 18 16.32 1.52 22.44
C ILE A 18 15.43 0.34 22.08
N PRO A 19 15.82 -0.90 22.46
CA PRO A 19 14.90 -2.03 22.37
C PRO A 19 13.58 -1.61 23.00
N LEU A 20 12.48 -1.70 22.24
CA LEU A 20 11.16 -1.37 22.74
C LEU A 20 10.95 -2.15 24.04
N ALA A 21 10.89 -1.44 25.16
CA ALA A 21 10.68 -2.05 26.47
C ALA A 21 9.24 -2.55 26.63
N LEU A 22 8.31 -2.12 25.76
CA LEU A 22 6.93 -2.54 25.78
C LEU A 22 6.48 -2.94 24.36
N GLU A 23 6.49 -4.24 24.06
CA GLU A 23 5.75 -4.83 22.93
C GLU A 23 4.27 -4.40 22.95
N SER A 24 3.74 -4.07 24.13
CA SER A 24 2.40 -3.49 24.33
C SER A 24 2.24 -2.05 23.79
N GLU A 25 3.30 -1.24 23.76
CA GLU A 25 3.26 0.09 23.13
C GLU A 25 3.17 -0.03 21.61
N LEU A 26 3.95 -0.94 21.03
CA LEU A 26 3.88 -1.24 19.60
C LEU A 26 2.51 -1.78 19.22
N GLN A 27 1.95 -2.68 20.05
CA GLN A 27 0.59 -3.16 19.87
C GLN A 27 -0.43 -2.02 19.88
N ALA A 28 -0.39 -1.16 20.90
CA ALA A 28 -1.30 -0.03 21.00
C ALA A 28 -1.19 0.92 19.80
N ALA A 29 0.03 1.17 19.31
CA ALA A 29 0.27 1.98 18.13
C ALA A 29 -0.32 1.33 16.86
N LEU A 30 -0.12 0.02 16.66
CA LEU A 30 -0.68 -0.72 15.52
C LEU A 30 -2.22 -0.82 15.59
N GLU A 31 -2.76 -0.99 16.79
CA GLU A 31 -4.22 -0.99 17.03
C GLU A 31 -4.85 0.37 16.74
N GLN A 32 -4.13 1.47 17.03
CA GLN A 32 -4.58 2.83 16.74
C GLN A 32 -4.44 3.16 15.26
N ASN A 33 -3.35 2.74 14.62
CA ASN A 33 -3.10 3.02 13.21
C ASN A 33 -2.34 1.86 12.54
N LEU A 34 -3.10 0.94 11.94
CA LEU A 34 -2.55 -0.18 11.19
C LEU A 34 -1.74 0.26 9.95
N GLY A 35 -1.93 1.50 9.49
CA GLY A 35 -1.14 2.09 8.42
C GLY A 35 0.36 2.15 8.70
N ILE A 36 0.75 2.14 9.97
CA ILE A 36 2.15 1.99 10.40
C ILE A 36 2.75 0.69 9.87
N LEU A 37 1.96 -0.40 9.82
CA LEU A 37 2.37 -1.66 9.21
C LEU A 37 2.18 -1.63 7.69
N ASN A 38 0.99 -1.25 7.23
CA ASN A 38 0.66 -1.11 5.81
C ASN A 38 -0.59 -0.23 5.65
N PRO A 39 -0.53 0.89 4.91
CA PRO A 39 -1.65 1.82 4.74
C PRO A 39 -2.84 1.22 3.98
N GLY A 40 -2.64 0.13 3.24
CA GLY A 40 -3.67 -0.59 2.51
C GLY A 40 -4.47 -1.61 3.33
N LEU A 41 -4.36 -1.61 4.66
CA LEU A 41 -5.06 -2.55 5.54
C LEU A 41 -6.19 -1.91 6.32
N MET A 42 -7.30 -2.63 6.42
CA MET A 42 -8.40 -2.36 7.34
C MET A 42 -8.39 -3.39 8.48
N LEU A 43 -8.49 -2.93 9.73
CA LEU A 43 -8.59 -3.83 10.88
C LEU A 43 -9.98 -4.51 10.91
N ILE A 44 -10.01 -5.84 10.99
CA ILE A 44 -11.22 -6.63 11.19
C ILE A 44 -11.52 -6.84 12.67
N GLY A 45 -10.50 -7.16 13.45
CA GLY A 45 -10.66 -7.41 14.88
C GLY A 45 -9.35 -7.56 15.63
N ARG A 46 -9.45 -7.47 16.94
CA ARG A 46 -8.33 -7.59 17.89
C ARG A 46 -8.56 -8.79 18.77
N GLN A 47 -7.50 -9.51 19.13
CA GLN A 47 -7.60 -10.71 19.97
C GLN A 47 -8.71 -11.64 19.45
N VAL A 48 -8.67 -11.94 18.14
CA VAL A 48 -9.73 -12.71 17.49
C VAL A 48 -9.62 -14.16 17.92
N ARG A 49 -10.65 -14.64 18.62
CA ARG A 49 -10.69 -16.00 19.15
C ARG A 49 -10.87 -17.01 18.01
N THR A 50 -9.97 -17.97 17.97
CA THR A 50 -10.00 -19.13 17.06
C THR A 50 -10.80 -20.29 17.67
N GLU A 51 -11.15 -21.30 16.85
CA GLU A 51 -11.80 -22.54 17.30
C GLU A 51 -11.04 -23.25 18.43
N ASN A 52 -9.71 -23.17 18.44
CA ASN A 52 -8.84 -23.83 19.42
C ASN A 52 -8.61 -23.00 20.69
N ASN A 53 -9.45 -21.99 20.94
CA ASN A 53 -9.37 -21.10 22.10
C ASN A 53 -8.05 -20.30 22.21
N LYS A 54 -7.32 -20.17 21.10
CA LYS A 54 -6.20 -19.23 20.94
C LYS A 54 -6.68 -17.92 20.33
N PHE A 55 -5.88 -16.86 20.45
CA PHE A 55 -6.25 -15.51 20.02
C PHE A 55 -5.25 -14.98 19.00
N ILE A 56 -5.73 -14.61 17.82
CA ILE A 56 -4.94 -13.86 16.84
C ILE A 56 -4.82 -12.43 17.35
N ASP A 57 -3.60 -11.90 17.44
CA ASP A 57 -3.40 -10.55 17.96
C ASP A 57 -4.19 -9.50 17.17
N LEU A 58 -3.99 -9.44 15.85
CA LEU A 58 -4.74 -8.58 14.93
C LEU A 58 -5.12 -9.36 13.67
N LEU A 59 -6.39 -9.28 13.29
CA LEU A 59 -6.88 -9.74 12.00
C LEU A 59 -7.27 -8.52 11.18
N ALA A 60 -6.78 -8.46 9.94
CA ALA A 60 -7.04 -7.36 9.02
C ALA A 60 -7.43 -7.88 7.64
N ILE A 61 -7.83 -6.98 6.75
CA ILE A 61 -8.14 -7.26 5.35
C ILE A 61 -7.57 -6.16 4.46
N ASP A 62 -7.17 -6.49 3.23
CA ASP A 62 -6.82 -5.51 2.20
C ASP A 62 -7.99 -5.22 1.24
N SER A 63 -7.79 -4.26 0.32
CA SER A 63 -8.80 -3.88 -0.67
C SER A 63 -9.14 -4.98 -1.69
N GLU A 64 -8.34 -6.04 -1.75
CA GLU A 64 -8.57 -7.20 -2.62
C GLU A 64 -9.35 -8.31 -1.90
N GLY A 65 -9.61 -8.13 -0.60
CA GLY A 65 -10.34 -9.08 0.23
C GLY A 65 -9.45 -10.18 0.82
N HIS A 66 -8.12 -10.07 0.75
CA HIS A 66 -7.23 -11.03 1.41
C HIS A 66 -7.15 -10.75 2.90
N LEU A 67 -7.20 -11.79 3.73
CA LEU A 67 -7.06 -11.64 5.18
C LEU A 67 -5.58 -11.57 5.58
N HIS A 68 -5.26 -10.71 6.53
CA HIS A 68 -3.92 -10.52 7.07
C HIS A 68 -3.94 -10.89 8.55
N VAL A 69 -3.25 -11.97 8.89
CA VAL A 69 -3.00 -12.42 10.26
C VAL A 69 -1.72 -11.75 10.72
N ILE A 70 -1.82 -10.93 11.76
CA ILE A 70 -0.69 -10.14 12.26
C ILE A 70 -0.46 -10.57 13.70
N GLU A 71 0.68 -11.20 13.94
CA GLU A 71 1.07 -11.75 15.24
C GLU A 71 2.25 -10.98 15.81
N LEU A 72 2.12 -10.46 17.03
CA LEU A 72 3.22 -9.77 17.69
C LEU A 72 4.03 -10.81 18.46
N LYS A 73 5.34 -10.84 18.20
CA LYS A 73 6.26 -11.71 18.93
C LYS A 73 6.34 -11.23 20.38
N ARG A 74 5.60 -11.85 21.30
CA ARG A 74 5.60 -11.50 22.73
C ARG A 74 6.40 -12.45 23.60
N GLY A 75 7.70 -12.21 23.77
CA GLY A 75 8.57 -13.12 24.56
C GLY A 75 8.58 -14.59 24.08
N LEU A 76 7.96 -14.90 22.93
CA LEU A 76 7.84 -16.24 22.38
C LEU A 76 9.18 -16.68 21.80
N THR A 77 9.45 -17.98 21.93
CA THR A 77 10.62 -18.53 21.27
C THR A 77 10.46 -18.41 19.74
N PRO A 78 11.58 -18.31 19.02
CA PRO A 78 11.65 -18.34 17.55
C PRO A 78 10.67 -19.29 16.84
N ARG A 79 10.53 -20.51 17.35
CA ARG A 79 9.72 -21.56 16.71
C ARG A 79 8.24 -21.43 17.01
N ASP A 80 7.91 -20.97 18.21
CA ASP A 80 6.52 -20.89 18.67
C ASP A 80 5.74 -19.85 17.87
N VAL A 81 6.34 -18.68 17.61
CA VAL A 81 5.66 -17.61 16.85
C VAL A 81 5.35 -18.03 15.40
N VAL A 82 6.28 -18.73 14.74
CA VAL A 82 6.04 -19.24 13.37
C VAL A 82 5.00 -20.35 13.38
N ALA A 83 5.10 -21.30 14.32
CA ALA A 83 4.13 -22.39 14.43
C ALA A 83 2.72 -21.86 14.73
N GLN A 84 2.60 -20.86 15.59
CA GLN A 84 1.34 -20.22 15.94
C GLN A 84 0.75 -19.46 14.75
N ALA A 85 1.55 -18.69 14.00
CA ALA A 85 1.09 -18.03 12.77
C ALA A 85 0.55 -19.04 11.74
N LEU A 86 1.21 -20.19 11.59
CA LEU A 86 0.76 -21.26 10.68
C LEU A 86 -0.53 -21.95 11.17
N ASP A 87 -0.68 -22.17 12.48
CA ASP A 87 -1.92 -22.68 13.09
C ASP A 87 -3.09 -21.71 12.82
N TYR A 88 -2.83 -20.41 12.95
CA TYR A 88 -3.81 -19.37 12.63
C TYR A 88 -4.17 -19.32 11.15
N ALA A 89 -3.20 -19.45 10.24
CA ALA A 89 -3.49 -19.58 8.80
C ALA A 89 -4.46 -20.74 8.52
N ALA A 90 -4.27 -21.89 9.16
CA ALA A 90 -5.13 -23.06 8.95
C ALA A 90 -6.59 -22.81 9.33
N TRP A 91 -6.83 -22.00 10.38
CA TRP A 91 -8.16 -21.55 10.78
C TRP A 91 -8.69 -20.44 9.86
N VAL A 92 -7.90 -19.39 9.63
CA VAL A 92 -8.28 -18.21 8.83
C VAL A 92 -8.65 -18.60 7.40
N ARG A 93 -8.00 -19.62 6.81
CA ARG A 93 -8.34 -20.13 5.47
C ARG A 93 -9.82 -20.55 5.33
N LYS A 94 -10.49 -20.90 6.42
CA LYS A 94 -11.89 -21.35 6.40
C LYS A 94 -12.90 -20.19 6.46
N LEU A 95 -12.46 -18.98 6.81
CA LEU A 95 -13.35 -17.85 7.04
C LEU A 95 -13.95 -17.34 5.73
N GLY A 96 -15.28 -17.31 5.67
CA GLY A 96 -16.04 -16.71 4.58
C GLY A 96 -16.59 -15.32 4.92
N HIS A 97 -17.44 -14.78 4.05
CA HIS A 97 -18.09 -13.47 4.23
C HIS A 97 -18.84 -13.35 5.56
N GLU A 98 -19.63 -14.37 5.92
CA GLU A 98 -20.42 -14.36 7.16
C GLU A 98 -19.53 -14.36 8.40
N ASP A 99 -18.45 -15.14 8.40
CA ASP A 99 -17.51 -15.18 9.52
C ASP A 99 -16.80 -13.85 9.71
N VAL A 100 -16.30 -13.25 8.62
CA VAL A 100 -15.61 -11.97 8.66
C VAL A 100 -16.55 -10.85 9.08
N GLY A 101 -17.78 -10.85 8.56
CA GLY A 101 -18.82 -9.91 8.97
C GLY A 101 -19.15 -10.01 10.46
N ARG A 102 -19.28 -11.23 10.98
CA ARG A 102 -19.51 -11.48 12.40
C ARG A 102 -18.34 -11.02 13.27
N ILE A 103 -17.10 -11.40 12.94
CA ILE A 103 -15.90 -10.97 13.68
C ILE A 103 -15.79 -9.45 13.67
N TYR A 104 -16.02 -8.81 12.52
CA TYR A 104 -15.99 -7.36 12.40
C TYR A 104 -17.01 -6.70 13.33
N GLY A 105 -18.28 -7.15 13.30
CA GLY A 105 -19.35 -6.63 14.15
C GLY A 105 -19.06 -6.80 15.64
N GLU A 106 -18.56 -7.96 16.06
CA GLU A 106 -18.13 -8.22 17.44
C GLU A 106 -17.03 -7.26 17.91
N ASN A 107 -16.17 -6.79 17.00
CA ASN A 107 -15.04 -5.90 17.28
C ASN A 107 -15.32 -4.41 17.05
N HIS A 108 -16.45 -4.06 16.42
CA HIS A 108 -16.79 -2.69 16.02
C HIS A 108 -18.20 -2.29 16.46
N ALA A 109 -18.60 -2.69 17.67
CA ALA A 109 -19.88 -2.31 18.29
C ALA A 109 -21.12 -2.61 17.41
N GLY A 110 -21.09 -3.73 16.67
CA GLY A 110 -22.16 -4.16 15.77
C GLY A 110 -22.20 -3.46 14.41
N ALA A 111 -21.17 -2.67 14.05
CA ALA A 111 -21.08 -2.04 12.75
C ALA A 111 -21.06 -3.06 11.60
N SER A 112 -21.57 -2.64 10.44
CA SER A 112 -21.58 -3.44 9.22
C SER A 112 -20.17 -3.52 8.61
N PHE A 113 -19.70 -4.74 8.37
CA PHE A 113 -18.43 -4.96 7.67
C PHE A 113 -18.42 -4.32 6.27
N ALA A 114 -19.53 -4.39 5.54
CA ALA A 114 -19.62 -3.83 4.20
C ALA A 114 -19.49 -2.30 4.21
N ASP A 115 -20.04 -1.65 5.23
CA ASP A 115 -19.92 -0.20 5.40
C ASP A 115 -18.50 0.17 5.81
N GLY A 116 -17.91 -0.54 6.77
CA GLY A 116 -16.51 -0.33 7.16
C GLY A 116 -15.52 -0.53 6.01
N PHE A 117 -15.72 -1.56 5.19
CA PHE A 117 -14.92 -1.83 3.99
C PHE A 117 -15.03 -0.68 2.99
N ARG A 118 -16.26 -0.23 2.70
CA ARG A 118 -16.51 0.90 1.79
C ARG A 118 -15.93 2.21 2.34
N ASP A 119 -16.02 2.43 3.65
CA ASP A 119 -15.47 3.61 4.29
C ASP A 119 -13.94 3.60 4.29
N THR A 120 -13.30 2.43 4.24
CA THR A 120 -11.84 2.34 4.21
C THR A 120 -11.26 2.37 2.80
N PHE A 121 -11.89 1.66 1.84
CA PHE A 121 -11.33 1.45 0.50
C PHE A 121 -12.07 2.21 -0.61
N ASP A 122 -13.20 2.85 -0.30
CA ASP A 122 -14.08 3.49 -1.28
C ASP A 122 -14.57 2.54 -2.38
N ALA A 123 -14.77 1.27 -2.01
CA ALA A 123 -15.27 0.24 -2.90
C ALA A 123 -16.21 -0.73 -2.16
N ALA A 124 -17.01 -1.46 -2.94
CA ALA A 124 -17.77 -2.58 -2.42
C ALA A 124 -16.85 -3.73 -2.00
N VAL A 125 -17.32 -4.55 -1.05
CA VAL A 125 -16.63 -5.79 -0.68
C VAL A 125 -16.52 -6.70 -1.92
N PRO A 126 -15.34 -7.26 -2.22
CA PRO A 126 -15.17 -8.21 -3.32
C PRO A 126 -16.09 -9.42 -3.20
N GLU A 127 -16.61 -9.92 -4.33
CA GLU A 127 -17.46 -11.12 -4.34
C GLU A 127 -16.75 -12.33 -3.73
N THR A 128 -15.48 -12.52 -4.07
CA THR A 128 -14.63 -13.56 -3.46
C THR A 128 -13.79 -12.92 -2.36
N LEU A 129 -14.04 -13.33 -1.12
CA LEU A 129 -13.28 -12.90 0.05
C LEU A 129 -12.34 -14.04 0.49
N ASN A 130 -11.15 -13.66 0.98
CA ASN A 130 -10.17 -14.58 1.55
C ASN A 130 -9.71 -15.70 0.59
N ALA A 131 -9.63 -15.39 -0.72
CA ALA A 131 -9.02 -16.29 -1.72
C ALA A 131 -7.55 -16.59 -1.40
N SER A 132 -6.87 -15.67 -0.73
CA SER A 132 -5.60 -15.87 -0.06
C SER A 132 -5.55 -15.08 1.24
N HIS A 133 -4.61 -15.43 2.10
CA HIS A 133 -4.30 -14.72 3.34
C HIS A 133 -2.79 -14.54 3.48
N GLN A 134 -2.38 -13.58 4.30
CA GLN A 134 -0.99 -13.26 4.60
C GLN A 134 -0.75 -13.41 6.11
N LEU A 135 0.44 -13.87 6.47
CA LEU A 135 0.93 -14.00 7.83
C LEU A 135 2.05 -12.98 8.03
N THR A 136 1.87 -12.05 8.95
CA THR A 136 2.89 -11.08 9.32
C THR A 136 3.28 -11.26 10.77
N ILE A 137 4.53 -11.60 11.01
CA ILE A 137 5.11 -11.58 12.35
C ILE A 137 5.68 -10.19 12.58
N VAL A 138 5.25 -9.53 13.65
CA VAL A 138 5.74 -8.22 14.08
C VAL A 138 6.73 -8.43 15.22
N ALA A 139 7.96 -7.98 15.05
CA ALA A 139 9.01 -8.15 16.05
C ALA A 139 9.98 -6.96 16.08
N SER A 140 10.71 -6.78 17.19
CA SER A 140 11.83 -5.82 17.23
C SER A 140 13.10 -6.39 16.59
N ASP A 141 13.27 -7.71 16.74
CA ASP A 141 14.32 -8.50 16.11
C ASP A 141 13.90 -9.98 16.03
N ILE A 142 14.59 -10.75 15.20
CA ILE A 142 14.46 -12.21 15.15
C ILE A 142 15.84 -12.86 15.16
N ASP A 143 15.92 -14.08 15.69
CA ASP A 143 17.15 -14.86 15.64
C ASP A 143 17.37 -15.46 14.23
N PRO A 144 18.62 -15.86 13.90
CA PRO A 144 18.94 -16.44 12.60
C PRO A 144 18.15 -17.72 12.24
N SER A 145 17.66 -18.48 13.24
CA SER A 145 16.84 -19.65 12.95
C SER A 145 15.43 -19.26 12.50
N THR A 146 14.81 -18.23 13.09
CA THR A 146 13.50 -17.73 12.61
C THR A 146 13.63 -17.19 11.20
N GLU A 147 14.65 -16.35 10.95
CA GLU A 147 14.92 -15.78 9.63
C GLU A 147 15.00 -16.87 8.56
N ARG A 148 15.81 -17.90 8.81
CA ARG A 148 15.96 -19.04 7.90
C ARG A 148 14.67 -19.82 7.68
N ILE A 149 13.85 -20.02 8.72
CA ILE A 149 12.57 -20.74 8.60
C ILE A 149 11.58 -19.91 7.77
N VAL A 150 11.43 -18.61 8.05
CA VAL A 150 10.53 -17.74 7.30
C VAL A 150 10.96 -17.67 5.83
N GLN A 151 12.26 -17.46 5.55
CA GLN A 151 12.78 -17.43 4.19
C GLN A 151 12.47 -18.73 3.44
N TYR A 152 12.71 -19.88 4.08
CA TYR A 152 12.39 -21.19 3.50
C TYR A 152 10.88 -21.31 3.19
N LEU A 153 10.00 -20.90 4.11
CA LEU A 153 8.56 -20.96 3.91
C LEU A 153 8.11 -20.08 2.73
N VAL A 154 8.63 -18.86 2.63
CA VAL A 154 8.36 -17.96 1.49
C VAL A 154 8.85 -18.55 0.18
N ASP A 155 10.04 -19.14 0.18
CA ASP A 155 10.58 -19.81 -1.01
C ASP A 155 9.70 -20.99 -1.44
N TYR A 156 8.91 -21.56 -0.52
CA TYR A 156 7.90 -22.57 -0.82
C TYR A 156 6.50 -22.03 -1.12
N GLY A 157 6.33 -20.71 -1.18
CA GLY A 157 5.07 -20.04 -1.48
C GLY A 157 4.12 -19.92 -0.29
N VAL A 158 4.61 -20.10 0.93
CA VAL A 158 3.83 -19.79 2.14
C VAL A 158 3.83 -18.28 2.33
N PRO A 159 2.66 -17.64 2.44
CA PRO A 159 2.53 -16.18 2.55
C PRO A 159 2.86 -15.69 3.96
N ILE A 160 4.12 -15.84 4.38
CA ILE A 160 4.59 -15.42 5.70
C ILE A 160 5.76 -14.44 5.58
N ASN A 161 5.75 -13.37 6.37
CA ASN A 161 6.85 -12.41 6.39
C ASN A 161 7.04 -11.84 7.80
N VAL A 162 8.15 -11.13 8.01
CA VAL A 162 8.45 -10.44 9.28
C VAL A 162 8.57 -8.95 9.04
N ALA A 163 7.80 -8.17 9.81
CA ALA A 163 7.95 -6.73 9.92
C ALA A 163 8.73 -6.41 11.21
N PHE A 164 9.87 -5.74 11.04
CA PHE A 164 10.69 -5.27 12.12
C PHE A 164 10.33 -3.85 12.52
N PHE A 165 10.10 -3.64 13.82
CA PHE A 165 9.88 -2.30 14.38
C PHE A 165 10.97 -1.95 15.37
N ARG A 166 11.71 -0.88 15.07
CA ARG A 166 12.78 -0.37 15.92
C ARG A 166 12.43 1.02 16.43
N HIS A 167 12.60 1.21 17.73
CA HIS A 167 12.35 2.48 18.39
C HIS A 167 13.67 3.22 18.66
N PHE A 168 13.64 4.52 18.42
CA PHE A 168 14.76 5.42 18.61
C PHE A 168 14.26 6.69 19.29
N THR A 169 15.04 7.25 20.20
CA THR A 169 14.71 8.52 20.84
C THR A 169 15.78 9.54 20.57
N ALA A 170 15.40 10.73 20.13
CA ALA A 170 16.32 11.86 20.01
C ALA A 170 15.63 13.17 20.40
N ALA A 171 16.29 13.96 21.24
CA ALA A 171 15.85 15.29 21.66
C ALA A 171 14.37 15.34 22.14
N GLY A 172 13.95 14.34 22.93
CA GLY A 172 12.58 14.26 23.46
C GLY A 172 11.52 13.75 22.46
N SER A 173 11.90 13.46 21.21
CA SER A 173 11.02 12.83 20.21
C SER A 173 11.31 11.34 20.09
N ALA A 174 10.23 10.56 19.94
CA ALA A 174 10.28 9.12 19.66
C ALA A 174 10.10 8.88 18.16
N PHE A 175 10.90 7.97 17.61
CA PHE A 175 10.87 7.57 16.22
C PHE A 175 10.67 6.07 16.14
N LEU A 176 9.76 5.65 15.25
CA LEU A 176 9.51 4.26 14.97
C LEU A 176 9.93 3.97 13.52
N VAL A 177 10.82 3.01 13.33
CA VAL A 177 11.27 2.58 12.01
C VAL A 177 10.75 1.19 11.73
N ARG A 178 10.11 1.06 10.56
CA ARG A 178 9.67 -0.22 10.00
C ARG A 178 10.69 -0.70 8.95
N SER A 179 11.07 -1.96 9.02
CA SER A 179 11.70 -2.68 7.90
C SER A 179 11.07 -4.05 7.73
N TRP A 180 11.34 -4.71 6.62
CA TRP A 180 10.82 -6.05 6.33
C TRP A 180 11.98 -7.04 6.14
N LEU A 181 11.74 -8.31 6.47
CA LEU A 181 12.71 -9.37 6.18
C LEU A 181 12.86 -9.57 4.68
N ILE A 182 11.73 -9.69 3.98
CA ILE A 182 11.62 -9.74 2.52
C ILE A 182 10.74 -8.58 2.10
N ASP A 183 11.05 -7.90 0.99
CA ASP A 183 10.17 -6.85 0.49
C ASP A 183 8.73 -7.39 0.30
N PRO A 184 7.69 -6.71 0.81
CA PRO A 184 6.32 -7.24 0.75
C PRO A 184 5.81 -7.51 -0.68
N ASP A 185 6.20 -6.71 -1.66
CA ASP A 185 5.81 -6.95 -3.05
C ASP A 185 6.54 -8.17 -3.61
N GLU A 186 7.83 -8.32 -3.30
CA GLU A 186 8.61 -9.50 -3.67
C GLU A 186 8.04 -10.79 -3.03
N ALA A 187 7.70 -10.74 -1.74
CA ALA A 187 7.12 -11.88 -1.04
C ALA A 187 5.76 -12.26 -1.64
N ALA A 188 4.91 -11.28 -1.94
CA ALA A 188 3.62 -11.50 -2.59
C ALA A 188 3.78 -12.12 -3.99
N GLU A 189 4.72 -11.64 -4.79
CA GLU A 189 5.01 -12.21 -6.12
C GLU A 189 5.45 -13.68 -6.04
N ARG A 190 6.33 -14.03 -5.09
CA ARG A 190 6.82 -15.42 -4.93
C ARG A 190 5.68 -16.38 -4.59
N VAL A 191 4.75 -15.94 -3.75
CA VAL A 191 3.55 -16.70 -3.39
C VAL A 191 2.61 -16.85 -4.59
N GLU A 192 2.29 -15.74 -5.26
CA GLU A 192 1.33 -15.75 -6.39
C GLU A 192 1.84 -16.58 -7.57
N ARG A 193 3.15 -16.58 -7.88
CA ARG A 193 3.71 -17.40 -8.96
C ARG A 193 3.55 -18.90 -8.73
N ARG A 194 3.40 -19.36 -7.49
CA ARG A 194 3.25 -20.78 -7.14
C ARG A 194 1.80 -21.24 -7.01
N ASP A 195 0.86 -20.30 -6.91
CA ASP A 195 -0.56 -20.62 -6.76
C ASP A 195 -1.23 -20.74 -8.15
N SER A 196 -1.12 -21.91 -8.76
CA SER A 196 -1.62 -22.19 -10.11
C SER A 196 -3.16 -22.23 -10.22
N ASN A 197 -3.89 -22.01 -9.12
CA ASN A 197 -5.33 -22.22 -9.03
C ASN A 197 -6.17 -20.92 -8.99
N LYS A 198 -5.54 -19.75 -9.14
CA LYS A 198 -6.27 -18.47 -9.13
C LYS A 198 -6.92 -18.17 -10.48
N LYS A 199 -8.16 -17.68 -10.44
CA LYS A 199 -8.90 -17.14 -11.60
C LYS A 199 -8.35 -15.79 -12.10
N GLN A 200 -7.53 -15.13 -11.29
CA GLN A 200 -6.88 -13.86 -11.63
C GLN A 200 -5.43 -14.12 -12.04
N GLN A 201 -4.95 -13.35 -13.01
CA GLN A 201 -3.54 -13.41 -13.42
C GLN A 201 -2.63 -12.96 -12.28
N PRO A 202 -1.39 -13.45 -12.20
CA PRO A 202 -0.45 -13.05 -11.15
C PRO A 202 -0.06 -11.57 -11.26
N TRP A 203 0.29 -10.98 -10.12
CA TRP A 203 0.86 -9.64 -10.05
C TRP A 203 2.20 -9.59 -10.78
N ASN A 204 2.41 -8.56 -11.59
CA ASN A 204 3.62 -8.39 -12.38
C ASN A 204 4.70 -7.56 -11.69
N GLY A 205 4.46 -7.14 -10.44
CA GLY A 205 5.41 -6.34 -9.67
C GLY A 205 5.43 -4.85 -10.00
N GLN A 206 4.72 -4.36 -11.02
CA GLN A 206 5.01 -3.03 -11.56
C GLN A 206 3.79 -2.14 -11.80
N ASP A 207 2.68 -2.68 -12.33
CA ASP A 207 1.63 -1.89 -12.97
C ASP A 207 0.41 -1.58 -12.08
N TYR A 208 0.17 -0.33 -11.76
CA TYR A 208 -1.00 0.08 -10.98
C TYR A 208 -2.04 0.76 -11.87
N TYR A 209 -3.31 0.41 -11.65
CA TYR A 209 -4.45 1.21 -12.09
C TYR A 209 -4.67 2.33 -11.07
N VAL A 210 -4.85 3.55 -11.57
CA VAL A 210 -5.24 4.69 -10.73
C VAL A 210 -6.46 5.40 -11.31
N ALA A 211 -7.59 5.34 -10.60
CA ALA A 211 -8.77 6.09 -10.95
C ALA A 211 -8.57 7.57 -10.60
N PHE A 212 -8.52 8.42 -11.62
CA PHE A 212 -8.40 9.86 -11.48
C PHE A 212 -9.77 10.51 -11.70
N ARG A 213 -10.39 10.98 -10.61
CA ARG A 213 -11.69 11.66 -10.65
C ARG A 213 -11.46 13.16 -10.67
N GLU A 214 -11.78 13.80 -11.79
CA GLU A 214 -11.75 15.26 -11.88
C GLU A 214 -12.83 15.87 -11.00
N GLU A 215 -12.47 16.92 -10.29
CA GLU A 215 -13.31 17.66 -9.34
C GLU A 215 -12.96 19.15 -9.42
N GLN A 216 -13.67 20.01 -8.69
CA GLN A 216 -13.38 21.46 -8.68
C GLN A 216 -11.97 21.78 -8.14
N TRP A 217 -11.40 20.87 -7.34
CA TRP A 217 -10.05 20.96 -6.79
C TRP A 217 -9.03 20.03 -7.47
N ARG A 218 -9.42 19.28 -8.51
CA ARG A 218 -8.54 18.31 -9.19
C ARG A 218 -8.79 18.27 -10.70
N SER A 219 -7.76 18.58 -11.48
CA SER A 219 -7.80 18.57 -12.95
C SER A 219 -6.76 17.62 -13.54
N TRP A 220 -7.14 16.88 -14.59
CA TRP A 220 -6.20 16.04 -15.32
C TRP A 220 -5.13 16.87 -16.03
N ASP A 221 -5.50 18.04 -16.56
CA ASP A 221 -4.55 18.91 -17.26
C ASP A 221 -3.45 19.41 -16.31
N ASP A 222 -3.80 19.68 -15.05
CA ASP A 222 -2.82 20.04 -14.02
C ASP A 222 -1.93 18.85 -13.65
N ALA A 223 -2.51 17.66 -13.51
CA ALA A 223 -1.79 16.42 -13.23
C ALA A 223 -0.74 16.09 -14.31
N VAL A 224 -1.07 16.33 -15.59
CA VAL A 224 -0.12 16.19 -16.71
C VAL A 224 0.93 17.29 -16.67
N LYS A 225 0.51 18.56 -16.57
CA LYS A 225 1.39 19.73 -16.60
C LYS A 225 2.44 19.71 -15.50
N TYR A 226 2.04 19.33 -14.29
CA TYR A 226 2.86 19.38 -13.10
C TYR A 226 3.41 18.01 -12.65
N GLY A 227 3.04 16.93 -13.36
CA GLY A 227 3.60 15.60 -13.16
C GLY A 227 3.20 14.96 -11.82
N PHE A 228 1.89 14.79 -11.59
CA PHE A 228 1.40 14.14 -10.38
C PHE A 228 0.14 13.29 -10.62
N LEU A 229 -0.15 12.40 -9.66
CA LEU A 229 -1.50 11.89 -9.39
C LEU A 229 -1.90 12.33 -7.99
N SER A 230 -3.20 12.54 -7.76
CA SER A 230 -3.68 13.07 -6.49
C SER A 230 -4.92 12.38 -5.95
N ALA A 231 -4.98 12.34 -4.62
CA ALA A 231 -6.12 11.91 -3.84
C ALA A 231 -6.12 12.70 -2.53
N GLY A 232 -7.29 13.13 -2.07
CA GLY A 232 -7.45 13.99 -0.90
C GLY A 232 -8.88 13.98 -0.41
N ARG A 233 -9.25 14.95 0.43
CA ARG A 233 -10.61 15.04 1.04
C ARG A 233 -10.95 13.87 1.97
N GLY A 234 -9.96 13.41 2.72
CA GLY A 234 -10.13 12.41 3.76
C GLY A 234 -9.00 11.38 3.78
N LYS A 235 -8.58 10.99 4.98
CA LYS A 235 -7.48 10.04 5.21
C LYS A 235 -7.60 8.73 4.44
N LYS A 236 -8.83 8.25 4.20
CA LYS A 236 -9.06 7.01 3.42
C LYS A 236 -8.51 7.09 2.00
N TYR A 237 -8.64 8.25 1.35
CA TYR A 237 -8.17 8.46 -0.02
C TYR A 237 -6.65 8.65 -0.08
N THR A 238 -6.10 9.43 0.87
CA THR A 238 -4.65 9.60 1.03
C THR A 238 -3.94 8.27 1.25
N ARG A 239 -4.46 7.40 2.13
CA ARG A 239 -3.86 6.08 2.43
C ARG A 239 -3.72 5.19 1.21
N LEU A 240 -4.68 5.23 0.29
CA LEU A 240 -4.60 4.46 -0.96
C LEU A 240 -3.47 4.97 -1.85
N LEU A 241 -3.26 6.29 -1.88
CA LEU A 241 -2.18 6.91 -2.64
C LEU A 241 -0.80 6.62 -2.03
N GLU A 242 -0.69 6.53 -0.70
CA GLU A 242 0.54 6.12 0.01
C GLU A 242 1.03 4.70 -0.37
N GLY A 243 0.14 3.86 -0.92
CA GLY A 243 0.50 2.56 -1.47
C GLY A 243 1.35 2.62 -2.75
N LEU A 244 1.38 3.75 -3.45
CA LEU A 244 2.17 3.93 -4.68
C LEU A 244 3.62 4.31 -4.34
N GLN A 245 4.53 3.37 -4.58
CA GLN A 245 5.96 3.56 -4.33
C GLN A 245 6.70 4.05 -5.59
N PRO A 246 7.76 4.87 -5.44
CA PRO A 246 8.62 5.27 -6.56
C PRO A 246 9.12 4.08 -7.38
N GLY A 247 9.20 4.26 -8.69
CA GLY A 247 9.59 3.22 -9.66
C GLY A 247 8.44 2.35 -10.18
N ARG A 248 7.28 2.34 -9.52
CA ARG A 248 6.09 1.64 -10.03
C ARG A 248 5.48 2.38 -11.23
N ARG A 249 4.93 1.64 -12.19
CA ARG A 249 4.22 2.20 -13.34
C ARG A 249 2.75 2.40 -12.98
N VAL A 250 2.18 3.53 -13.37
CA VAL A 250 0.78 3.89 -13.10
C VAL A 250 0.07 4.16 -14.42
N ALA A 251 -1.11 3.57 -14.58
CA ALA A 251 -2.03 3.83 -15.68
C ALA A 251 -3.22 4.62 -15.14
N ALA A 252 -3.30 5.90 -15.50
CA ALA A 252 -4.36 6.81 -15.06
C ALA A 252 -5.63 6.59 -15.88
N TYR A 253 -6.74 6.37 -15.18
CA TYR A 253 -8.05 6.12 -15.75
C TYR A 253 -9.05 7.14 -15.24
N ILE A 254 -9.73 7.85 -16.14
CA ILE A 254 -10.83 8.75 -15.78
C ILE A 254 -12.15 8.00 -15.96
N PRO A 255 -12.98 7.84 -14.91
CA PRO A 255 -14.26 7.13 -15.01
C PRO A 255 -15.14 7.66 -16.14
N LYS A 256 -15.74 6.74 -16.89
CA LYS A 256 -16.59 7.02 -18.08
C LYS A 256 -15.85 7.65 -19.27
N VAL A 257 -14.53 7.87 -19.16
CA VAL A 257 -13.70 8.42 -20.24
C VAL A 257 -12.74 7.36 -20.75
N GLY A 258 -11.95 6.72 -19.88
CA GLY A 258 -10.95 5.72 -20.27
C GLY A 258 -9.57 6.02 -19.68
N TYR A 259 -8.57 5.25 -20.12
CA TYR A 259 -7.17 5.48 -19.77
C TYR A 259 -6.61 6.68 -20.54
N VAL A 260 -5.99 7.61 -19.82
CA VAL A 260 -5.54 8.91 -20.36
C VAL A 260 -4.03 9.11 -20.28
N GLY A 261 -3.31 8.28 -19.54
CA GLY A 261 -1.87 8.37 -19.47
C GLY A 261 -1.22 7.24 -18.70
N VAL A 262 0.05 7.01 -19.02
CA VAL A 262 0.90 6.04 -18.32
C VAL A 262 2.23 6.70 -17.97
N GLY A 263 2.66 6.52 -16.72
CA GLY A 263 3.87 7.14 -16.18
C GLY A 263 4.50 6.28 -15.09
N THR A 264 5.65 6.73 -14.57
CA THR A 264 6.33 6.10 -13.44
C THR A 264 6.28 7.02 -12.23
N VAL A 265 5.94 6.45 -11.07
CA VAL A 265 5.94 7.17 -9.79
C VAL A 265 7.36 7.61 -9.45
N THR A 266 7.54 8.89 -9.10
CA THR A 266 8.85 9.49 -8.77
C THR A 266 8.98 9.88 -7.31
N SER A 267 7.88 10.09 -6.60
CA SER A 267 7.87 10.43 -5.18
C SER A 267 6.68 9.81 -4.45
N VAL A 268 6.84 9.62 -3.15
CA VAL A 268 5.79 9.15 -2.24
C VAL A 268 4.70 10.22 -2.06
N ALA A 269 3.53 9.80 -1.57
CA ALA A 269 2.42 10.70 -1.32
C ALA A 269 2.83 11.80 -0.32
N THR A 270 2.67 13.05 -0.73
CA THR A 270 3.04 14.25 0.05
C THR A 270 1.87 15.23 0.01
N PRO A 271 1.55 15.95 1.10
CA PRO A 271 0.55 17.01 1.06
C PRO A 271 0.88 18.02 -0.03
N MET A 272 -0.12 18.51 -0.76
CA MET A 272 0.07 19.45 -1.87
C MET A 272 0.86 20.70 -1.47
N LYS A 273 0.70 21.17 -0.23
CA LYS A 273 1.42 22.33 0.31
C LYS A 273 2.93 22.12 0.44
N ASP A 274 3.36 20.87 0.61
CA ASP A 274 4.75 20.47 0.84
C ASP A 274 5.34 19.79 -0.41
N PHE A 275 4.53 19.56 -1.45
CA PHE A 275 4.95 18.86 -2.65
C PHE A 275 5.94 19.70 -3.47
N PRO A 276 7.14 19.18 -3.79
CA PRO A 276 8.15 19.95 -4.51
C PRO A 276 7.91 19.92 -6.02
N PHE A 277 7.11 20.87 -6.52
CA PHE A 277 6.84 20.97 -7.95
C PHE A 277 8.11 21.39 -8.71
N LEU A 278 8.59 20.55 -9.63
CA LEU A 278 9.78 20.84 -10.43
C LEU A 278 9.38 21.44 -11.79
N LEU A 279 9.62 22.73 -11.96
CA LEU A 279 9.44 23.44 -13.24
C LEU A 279 10.75 24.06 -13.68
N ASP A 280 11.18 23.75 -14.91
CA ASP A 280 12.42 24.26 -15.50
C ASP A 280 13.66 24.07 -14.59
N GLY A 281 13.71 22.96 -13.85
CA GLY A 281 14.78 22.64 -12.92
C GLY A 281 14.74 23.40 -11.58
N GLN A 282 13.69 24.19 -11.33
CA GLN A 282 13.48 24.90 -10.07
C GLN A 282 12.31 24.31 -9.29
N VAL A 283 12.48 24.17 -7.97
CA VAL A 283 11.43 23.73 -7.07
C VAL A 283 10.52 24.91 -6.72
N GLN A 284 9.22 24.74 -6.93
CA GLN A 284 8.18 25.71 -6.59
C GLN A 284 7.16 25.09 -5.64
N GLN A 285 6.49 25.94 -4.88
CA GLN A 285 5.39 25.55 -3.99
C GLN A 285 4.04 25.71 -4.71
N ALA A 286 3.03 24.96 -4.27
CA ALA A 286 1.68 25.00 -4.86
C ALA A 286 1.14 26.44 -4.99
N SER A 287 1.34 27.28 -3.98
CA SER A 287 0.85 28.67 -3.94
C SER A 287 1.46 29.58 -5.01
N ALA A 288 2.59 29.21 -5.62
CA ALA A 288 3.24 29.96 -6.70
C ALA A 288 2.77 29.53 -8.10
N LEU A 289 1.92 28.51 -8.21
CA LEU A 289 1.51 27.89 -9.46
C LEU A 289 0.08 28.28 -9.87
N THR A 290 -0.18 28.24 -11.17
CA THR A 290 -1.52 28.42 -11.75
C THR A 290 -2.14 27.08 -12.12
N PHE A 291 -3.14 26.67 -11.36
CA PHE A 291 -3.94 25.47 -11.60
C PHE A 291 -5.15 25.79 -12.48
N SER A 292 -5.53 24.82 -13.30
CA SER A 292 -6.75 24.81 -14.11
C SER A 292 -7.97 24.47 -13.26
N ALA A 293 -7.80 23.66 -12.22
CA ALA A 293 -8.82 23.42 -11.21
C ALA A 293 -9.06 24.67 -10.35
N PRO A 294 -10.30 25.23 -10.32
CA PRO A 294 -10.58 26.51 -9.68
C PRO A 294 -10.37 26.51 -8.16
N GLU A 295 -10.54 25.36 -7.50
CA GLU A 295 -10.44 25.22 -6.04
C GLU A 295 -9.19 24.42 -5.61
N ALA A 296 -8.19 24.29 -6.48
CA ALA A 296 -7.00 23.46 -6.23
C ALA A 296 -6.28 23.82 -4.92
N LEU A 297 -6.30 25.09 -4.51
CA LEU A 297 -5.60 25.60 -3.34
C LEU A 297 -6.52 25.89 -2.13
N HIS A 298 -7.82 25.60 -2.23
CA HIS A 298 -8.80 26.05 -1.23
C HIS A 298 -8.53 25.47 0.18
N ASP A 299 -8.17 24.19 0.27
CA ASP A 299 -7.95 23.48 1.54
C ASP A 299 -6.49 23.13 1.79
N LEU A 300 -5.57 23.94 1.23
CA LEU A 300 -4.14 23.63 1.20
C LEU A 300 -3.56 23.37 2.61
N ASP A 301 -4.03 24.10 3.61
CA ASP A 301 -3.54 24.04 5.00
C ASP A 301 -4.24 23.00 5.88
N ASP A 302 -5.37 22.43 5.44
CA ASP A 302 -6.10 21.42 6.20
C ASP A 302 -5.58 20.02 5.87
N PRO A 303 -4.90 19.31 6.79
CA PRO A 303 -4.30 18.02 6.50
C PRO A 303 -5.32 16.90 6.15
N ASP A 304 -6.57 17.05 6.58
CA ASP A 304 -7.63 16.07 6.34
C ASP A 304 -8.39 16.37 5.04
N LEU A 305 -8.41 17.63 4.59
CA LEU A 305 -9.11 18.07 3.37
C LEU A 305 -8.18 18.33 2.17
N SER A 306 -6.90 18.65 2.40
CA SER A 306 -5.92 18.93 1.36
C SER A 306 -5.72 17.75 0.41
N GLU A 307 -5.36 18.05 -0.84
CA GLU A 307 -4.92 17.03 -1.78
C GLU A 307 -3.54 16.52 -1.38
N TRP A 308 -3.35 15.21 -1.47
CA TRP A 308 -2.04 14.58 -1.42
C TRP A 308 -1.64 14.17 -2.82
N LEU A 309 -0.37 14.36 -3.13
CA LEU A 309 0.19 14.18 -4.46
C LEU A 309 1.28 13.10 -4.41
N VAL A 310 1.25 12.17 -5.37
CA VAL A 310 2.42 11.37 -5.74
C VAL A 310 3.00 11.94 -7.04
N GLY A 311 4.31 12.11 -7.09
CA GLY A 311 4.98 12.56 -8.29
C GLY A 311 4.95 11.48 -9.37
N VAL A 312 4.71 11.89 -10.61
CA VAL A 312 4.67 10.99 -11.77
C VAL A 312 5.48 11.60 -12.91
N SER A 313 6.44 10.83 -13.40
CA SER A 313 7.05 11.09 -14.70
C SER A 313 6.17 10.45 -15.77
N TRP A 314 5.39 11.28 -16.45
CA TRP A 314 4.52 10.84 -17.53
C TRP A 314 5.34 10.45 -18.77
N HIS A 315 5.25 9.18 -19.19
CA HIS A 315 5.91 8.69 -20.41
C HIS A 315 5.09 9.00 -21.65
N GLN A 316 3.76 8.87 -21.51
CA GLN A 316 2.82 9.20 -22.57
C GLN A 316 1.45 9.54 -21.97
N THR A 317 0.86 10.64 -22.43
CA THR A 317 -0.49 11.09 -22.07
C THR A 317 -1.26 11.45 -23.33
N VAL A 318 -2.59 11.41 -23.23
CA VAL A 318 -3.52 11.83 -24.29
C VAL A 318 -4.58 12.74 -23.67
N PRO A 319 -5.16 13.67 -24.46
CA PRO A 319 -6.35 14.40 -24.02
C PRO A 319 -7.53 13.43 -23.84
N LYS A 320 -8.56 13.83 -23.07
CA LYS A 320 -9.73 12.98 -22.75
C LYS A 320 -10.40 12.36 -23.97
N HIS A 321 -10.48 13.07 -25.09
CA HIS A 321 -11.09 12.55 -26.33
C HIS A 321 -10.22 11.49 -27.05
N GLY A 322 -8.95 11.39 -26.70
CA GLY A 322 -8.01 10.37 -27.20
C GLY A 322 -7.79 9.21 -26.22
N ALA A 323 -8.58 9.16 -25.13
CA ALA A 323 -8.46 8.12 -24.11
C ALA A 323 -8.66 6.73 -24.70
N LEU A 324 -7.93 5.75 -24.18
CA LEU A 324 -8.16 4.34 -24.46
C LEU A 324 -9.39 3.88 -23.68
N ALA A 325 -10.49 3.64 -24.40
CA ALA A 325 -11.78 3.28 -23.84
C ALA A 325 -12.34 2.02 -24.51
N GLY A 326 -13.13 1.22 -23.78
CA GLY A 326 -13.78 0.02 -24.29
C GLY A 326 -14.30 -0.89 -23.18
N GLY A 327 -15.38 -1.64 -23.45
CA GLY A 327 -16.04 -2.49 -22.45
C GLY A 327 -15.24 -3.69 -21.96
N ASN A 328 -14.13 -4.01 -22.62
CA ASN A 328 -13.24 -5.12 -22.26
C ASN A 328 -12.00 -4.66 -21.46
N LEU A 329 -11.89 -3.37 -21.17
CA LEU A 329 -10.79 -2.83 -20.37
C LEU A 329 -11.14 -2.94 -18.89
N PHE A 330 -10.14 -3.31 -18.10
CA PHE A 330 -10.24 -3.30 -16.66
C PHE A 330 -10.55 -1.89 -16.16
N SER A 331 -11.49 -1.81 -15.23
CA SER A 331 -11.71 -0.63 -14.41
C SER A 331 -12.15 -1.07 -13.03
N ASN A 332 -11.84 -0.26 -12.03
CA ASN A 332 -12.17 -0.55 -10.64
C ASN A 332 -12.78 0.70 -9.98
N GLN A 333 -13.64 0.47 -8.98
CA GLN A 333 -14.16 1.53 -8.12
C GLN A 333 -13.07 2.11 -7.21
N ASN A 334 -12.11 1.27 -6.79
CA ASN A 334 -10.93 1.65 -6.01
C ASN A 334 -10.13 2.76 -6.68
N ILE A 335 -9.59 3.69 -5.89
CA ILE A 335 -8.69 4.75 -6.39
C ILE A 335 -7.39 4.17 -6.92
N VAL A 336 -6.77 3.24 -6.19
CA VAL A 336 -5.53 2.57 -6.58
C VAL A 336 -5.70 1.07 -6.44
N CYS A 337 -5.32 0.31 -7.46
CA CYS A 337 -5.20 -1.15 -7.33
C CYS A 337 -4.16 -1.70 -8.31
N ARG A 338 -3.72 -2.93 -8.06
CA ARG A 338 -2.82 -3.67 -8.95
C ARG A 338 -3.53 -3.96 -10.28
N LEU A 339 -2.92 -3.57 -11.39
CA LEU A 339 -3.42 -3.85 -12.73
C LEU A 339 -2.86 -5.19 -13.21
N ARG A 340 -3.67 -6.24 -13.08
CA ARG A 340 -3.30 -7.62 -13.48
C ARG A 340 -3.91 -8.06 -14.81
N ASP A 341 -4.87 -7.31 -15.34
CA ASP A 341 -5.59 -7.72 -16.55
C ASP A 341 -4.70 -7.60 -17.80
N GLN A 342 -4.24 -8.74 -18.32
CA GLN A 342 -3.32 -8.75 -19.47
C GLN A 342 -3.91 -8.13 -20.73
N GLY A 343 -5.22 -8.30 -20.97
CA GLY A 343 -5.87 -7.67 -22.12
C GLY A 343 -5.77 -6.14 -22.06
N THR A 344 -5.93 -5.59 -20.86
CA THR A 344 -5.74 -4.16 -20.59
C THR A 344 -4.27 -3.75 -20.68
N LEU A 345 -3.34 -4.53 -20.12
CA LEU A 345 -1.91 -4.26 -20.23
C LEU A 345 -1.43 -4.25 -21.69
N ASP A 346 -1.87 -5.20 -22.51
CA ASP A 346 -1.55 -5.28 -23.93
C ASP A 346 -2.15 -4.08 -24.70
N ALA A 347 -3.40 -3.70 -24.37
CA ALA A 347 -4.04 -2.53 -24.96
C ALA A 347 -3.33 -1.23 -24.57
N LEU A 348 -2.88 -1.10 -23.31
CA LEU A 348 -2.08 0.02 -22.84
C LEU A 348 -0.72 0.07 -23.53
N ALA A 349 -0.02 -1.07 -23.67
CA ALA A 349 1.26 -1.13 -24.37
C ALA A 349 1.14 -0.72 -25.84
N LYS A 350 0.01 -1.05 -26.49
CA LYS A 350 -0.27 -0.64 -27.87
C LYS A 350 -0.62 0.84 -27.99
N HIS A 351 -1.41 1.39 -27.07
CA HIS A 351 -1.88 2.79 -27.12
C HIS A 351 -0.86 3.79 -26.57
N PHE A 352 -0.07 3.37 -25.57
CA PHE A 352 0.94 4.15 -24.86
C PHE A 352 2.36 3.54 -24.97
N PRO A 353 2.86 3.25 -26.18
CA PRO A 353 4.07 2.45 -26.37
C PRO A 353 5.32 3.02 -25.68
N LYS A 354 5.43 4.34 -25.52
CA LYS A 354 6.59 4.95 -24.84
C LYS A 354 6.70 4.55 -23.36
N ALA A 355 5.58 4.18 -22.72
CA ALA A 355 5.56 3.81 -21.32
C ALA A 355 5.94 2.34 -21.05
N PHE A 356 6.05 1.54 -22.11
CA PHE A 356 6.31 0.09 -22.05
C PHE A 356 7.62 -0.30 -22.76
N GLN A 357 8.42 0.69 -23.16
CA GLN A 357 9.78 0.45 -23.64
C GLN A 357 10.72 0.35 -22.44
N ASP A 358 11.52 -0.72 -22.37
CA ASP A 358 12.52 -0.86 -21.32
C ASP A 358 13.57 0.26 -21.41
N ALA A 359 13.90 0.88 -20.29
CA ALA A 359 14.95 1.90 -20.20
C ALA A 359 16.37 1.37 -20.56
N SER A 360 16.50 0.06 -20.82
CA SER A 360 17.76 -0.62 -21.14
C SER A 360 18.25 -0.41 -22.59
N SER A 361 17.42 0.13 -23.50
CA SER A 361 17.82 0.32 -24.91
C SER A 361 18.46 1.68 -25.23
N ALA A 362 18.63 2.57 -24.24
CA ALA A 362 19.22 3.91 -24.45
C ALA A 362 20.72 4.02 -24.13
N GLY A 363 21.37 2.92 -23.70
CA GLY A 363 22.79 2.89 -23.29
C GLY A 363 23.76 2.30 -24.31
N GLY A 364 23.33 2.05 -25.55
CA GLY A 364 24.21 1.58 -26.62
C GLY A 364 24.84 2.75 -27.36
N THR A 365 26.04 3.17 -26.95
CA THR A 365 26.90 4.05 -27.76
C THR A 365 28.04 3.19 -28.34
N PRO A 366 28.39 3.34 -29.63
CA PRO A 366 29.38 2.51 -30.33
C PRO A 366 30.81 2.63 -29.80
#